data_AF-A0A3P6DVP5-F1
#
_entry.id   AF-A0A3P6DVP5-F1
#
_cell.length_a   1.000
_cell.length_b   1.000
_cell.length_c   1.000
_cell.angle_alpha   90.00
_cell.angle_beta   90.00
_cell.angle_gamma   90.00
#
_symmetry.space_group_name_H-M   'P 1'
#
loop_
_entity.id
_entity.type
_entity.pdbx_description
1 polymer ?
#
loop_
_entity_poly.entity_id
_entity_poly.type
_entity_poly.pdbx_seq_one_letter_code
_entity_poly.pdbx_strand_id
1 'polypeptide(L)' 'MAYGSINLAVKDGIVTRVTDFLVVYRPASYNVIMGTPWLNTMRAIPSTYHLCLKFPTPNGVEVIWRNPRVS' A
#
# COMPACT_ATOMS: atom_id res chain seq x y z
N MET A 1 -12.35 15.49 -9.66
CA MET A 1 -11.67 15.48 -10.97
C MET A 1 -10.28 14.92 -10.74
N ALA A 2 -9.77 14.03 -11.60
CA ALA A 2 -8.40 13.55 -11.51
C ALA A 2 -7.45 14.55 -12.20
N TYR A 3 -6.26 14.74 -11.65
CA TYR A 3 -5.27 15.71 -12.12
C TYR A 3 -4.22 15.08 -13.05
N GLY A 4 -4.19 13.76 -13.15
CA GLY A 4 -3.23 13.00 -13.95
C GLY A 4 -2.70 11.81 -13.17
N SER A 5 -1.65 11.17 -13.72
CA SER A 5 -0.96 10.07 -13.06
C SER A 5 0.47 10.46 -12.65
N ILE A 6 0.98 9.84 -11.59
CA ILE A 6 2.35 10.02 -11.11
C ILE A 6 2.96 8.66 -10.73
N ASN A 7 4.23 8.48 -11.07
CA ASN A 7 5.02 7.34 -10.62
C ASN A 7 5.65 7.65 -9.25
N LEU A 8 5.28 6.88 -8.23
CA LEU A 8 5.85 7.00 -6.89
C LEU A 8 6.53 5.71 -6.48
N ALA A 9 7.72 5.83 -5.87
CA ALA A 9 8.38 4.71 -5.21
C ALA A 9 7.70 4.45 -3.87
N VAL A 10 7.04 3.31 -3.75
CA VAL A 10 6.41 2.84 -2.51
C VAL A 10 7.40 1.88 -1.84
N LYS A 11 7.85 2.26 -0.65
CA LYS A 11 8.66 1.40 0.21
C LYS A 11 7.76 0.74 1.25
N ASP A 12 7.81 -0.59 1.30
CA ASP A 12 7.14 -1.40 2.29
C ASP A 12 8.15 -2.38 2.90
N GLY A 13 8.48 -2.15 4.17
CA GLY A 13 9.60 -2.79 4.85
C GLY A 13 10.91 -2.68 4.06
N ILE A 14 11.44 -3.81 3.57
CA ILE A 14 12.67 -3.84 2.76
C ILE A 14 12.42 -3.80 1.24
N VAL A 15 11.17 -3.88 0.79
CA VAL A 15 10.83 -3.92 -0.65
C VAL A 15 10.43 -2.52 -1.10
N THR A 16 10.98 -2.07 -2.24
CA THR A 16 10.56 -0.80 -2.88
C THR A 16 10.10 -1.07 -4.30
N ARG A 17 8.93 -0.55 -4.67
CA ARG A 17 8.36 -0.67 -6.03
C ARG A 17 7.85 0.68 -6.52
N VAL A 18 8.19 1.03 -7.76
CA VAL A 18 7.57 2.17 -8.45
C VAL A 18 6.17 1.77 -8.89
N THR A 19 5.19 2.60 -8.55
CA THR A 19 3.76 2.37 -8.83
C THR A 19 3.16 3.62 -9.46
N ASP A 20 2.36 3.43 -10.50
CA ASP A 20 1.60 4.49 -11.12
C ASP A 20 0.32 4.77 -10.32
N PHE A 21 0.12 6.02 -9.93
CA PHE A 21 -1.02 6.47 -9.13
C PHE A 21 -1.82 7.53 -9.86
N LEU A 22 -3.14 7.41 -9.82
CA LEU A 22 -4.05 8.47 -10.23
C LEU A 22 -4.14 9.54 -9.13
N VAL A 23 -3.80 10.78 -9.44
CA VAL A 23 -3.90 11.91 -8.52
C VAL A 23 -5.32 12.47 -8.55
N VAL A 24 -5.96 12.53 -7.39
CA VAL A 24 -7.31 13.07 -7.24
C VAL A 24 -7.28 14.16 -6.17
N TYR A 25 -7.73 15.37 -6.52
CA TYR A 25 -7.88 16.44 -5.54
C TYR A 25 -9.29 16.40 -4.95
N ARG A 26 -9.41 15.74 -3.80
CA ARG A 26 -10.61 15.72 -2.96
C ARG A 26 -10.23 15.65 -1.48
N PRO A 27 -11.01 16.27 -0.58
CA PRO A 27 -10.91 15.97 0.84
C PRO A 27 -11.16 14.47 1.06
N ALA A 28 -10.18 13.78 1.65
CA ALA A 28 -10.25 12.36 1.99
C ALA A 28 -9.52 12.11 3.31
N SER A 29 -9.95 11.10 4.06
CA SER A 29 -9.28 10.68 5.30
C SER A 29 -8.01 9.86 5.05
N TYR A 30 -7.59 9.71 3.79
CA TYR A 30 -6.44 8.94 3.36
C TYR A 30 -5.72 9.66 2.22
N ASN A 31 -4.40 9.47 2.15
CA ASN A 31 -3.56 10.08 1.12
C ASN A 31 -3.41 9.20 -0.12
N VAL A 32 -3.51 7.87 0.04
CA VAL A 32 -3.26 6.89 -1.01
C VAL A 32 -4.21 5.70 -0.85
N ILE A 33 -4.74 5.20 -1.96
CA ILE A 33 -5.47 3.93 -2.02
C ILE A 33 -4.61 2.94 -2.82
N MET A 34 -4.23 1.84 -2.18
CA MET A 34 -3.48 0.76 -2.84
C MET A 34 -4.45 -0.23 -3.47
N GLY A 35 -4.44 -0.32 -4.80
CA GLY A 35 -5.30 -1.25 -5.53
C GLY A 35 -4.75 -2.68 -5.57
N THR A 36 -5.59 -3.60 -6.03
CA THR A 36 -5.24 -5.01 -6.27
C THR A 36 -4.00 -5.23 -7.14
N PRO A 37 -3.74 -4.44 -8.22
CA PRO A 37 -2.53 -4.63 -9.03
C PRO A 37 -1.24 -4.50 -8.22
N TRP A 38 -1.18 -3.54 -7.31
CA TRP A 38 -0.03 -3.36 -6.42
C TRP A 38 0.09 -4.52 -5.42
N LEU A 39 -1.02 -4.92 -4.79
CA LEU A 39 -1.05 -6.04 -3.85
C LEU A 39 -0.53 -7.34 -4.52
N ASN A 40 -0.95 -7.62 -5.74
CA ASN A 40 -0.49 -8.77 -6.50
C ASN A 40 1.01 -8.68 -6.83
N THR A 41 1.49 -7.49 -7.20
CA THR A 41 2.92 -7.25 -7.49
C THR A 41 3.79 -7.49 -6.26
N MET A 42 3.28 -7.13 -5.09
CA MET A 42 3.93 -7.33 -3.79
C MET A 42 3.73 -8.73 -3.21
N ARG A 43 2.92 -9.59 -3.86
CA ARG A 43 2.45 -10.88 -3.32
C ARG A 43 1.85 -10.71 -1.91
N ALA A 44 1.17 -9.58 -1.70
CA ALA A 44 0.63 -9.21 -0.42
C ALA A 44 -0.60 -10.05 -0.06
N ILE A 45 -0.70 -10.42 1.21
CA ILE A 45 -1.76 -11.24 1.79
C ILE A 45 -2.49 -10.36 2.82
N PRO A 46 -3.64 -9.77 2.45
CA PRO A 46 -4.45 -9.01 3.38
C PRO A 46 -5.12 -9.95 4.37
N SER A 47 -4.91 -9.74 5.67
CA SER A 47 -5.61 -10.45 6.74
C SER A 47 -6.61 -9.52 7.40
N THR A 48 -7.89 -9.70 7.08
CA THR A 48 -8.99 -8.93 7.65
C THR A 48 -9.14 -9.19 9.15
N TYR A 49 -9.05 -10.46 9.56
CA TYR A 49 -9.17 -10.85 10.97
C TYR A 49 -8.08 -10.21 11.85
N HIS A 50 -6.83 -10.19 11.38
CA HIS A 50 -5.70 -9.63 12.13
C HIS A 50 -5.49 -8.13 11.85
N LEU A 51 -6.28 -7.52 10.95
CA LEU A 51 -6.12 -6.14 10.50
C LEU A 51 -4.67 -5.82 10.09
N CYS A 52 -4.07 -6.73 9.33
CA CYS A 52 -2.67 -6.62 8.90
C CYS A 52 -2.50 -6.95 7.43
N LEU A 53 -1.45 -6.41 6.82
CA LEU A 53 -0.99 -6.77 5.48
C LEU A 53 0.33 -7.52 5.61
N LYS A 54 0.38 -8.75 5.09
CA LYS A 54 1.59 -9.58 5.09
C LYS A 54 2.19 -9.62 3.69
N PHE A 55 3.50 -9.67 3.55
CA PHE A 55 4.14 -9.88 2.25
C PHE A 55 5.43 -10.69 2.39
N PRO A 56 5.72 -11.58 1.43
CA PRO A 56 6.92 -12.38 1.44
C PRO A 56 8.14 -11.52 1.10
N THR A 57 9.22 -11.72 1.85
CA THR A 57 10.52 -11.10 1.63
C THR A 57 11.60 -12.18 1.58
N PRO A 58 12.81 -11.89 1.06
CA PRO A 58 13.92 -12.84 1.09
C PRO A 58 14.27 -13.35 2.50
N ASN A 59 13.93 -12.59 3.54
CA ASN A 59 14.24 -12.91 4.93
C ASN A 59 13.03 -13.48 5.71
N GLY A 60 11.87 -13.69 5.07
CA GLY A 60 10.68 -14.24 5.72
C GLY A 60 9.39 -13.54 5.31
N VAL A 61 8.56 -13.18 6.29
CA VAL A 61 7.29 -12.47 6.07
C VAL A 61 7.32 -11.19 6.88
N GLU A 62 7.19 -10.05 6.20
CA GLU A 62 6.97 -8.77 6.86
C GLU A 62 5.47 -8.52 7.02
N VAL A 63 5.11 -7.82 8.10
CA VAL A 63 3.72 -7.56 8.48
C VAL A 63 3.56 -6.09 8.81
N ILE A 64 2.73 -5.40 8.03
CA ILE A 64 2.21 -4.09 8.43
C ILE A 64 0.94 -4.32 9.24
N TRP A 65 0.95 -3.81 10.46
CA TRP A 65 -0.24 -3.75 11.30
C TRP A 65 -0.96 -2.44 11.11
N ARG A 66 -2.29 -2.46 11.10
CA ARG A 66 -3.08 -1.24 11.26
C ARG A 66 -2.72 -0.60 12.60
N ASN A 67 -2.18 0.61 12.59
CA ASN A 67 -1.97 1.38 13.81
C ASN A 67 -3.29 2.09 14.19
N PRO A 68 -3.93 1.77 15.33
CA PRO A 68 -5.20 2.38 15.72
C PRO A 68 -5.05 3.81 16.29
N ARG A 69 -3.84 4.32 16.52
CA ARG A 69 -3.60 5.62 17.17
C ARG A 69 -3.41 6.81 16.22
N VAL A 70 -3.34 6.55 14.92
CA VAL A 70 -3.19 7.60 13.90
C VAL A 70 -4.44 7.55 13.03
N SER A 71 -5.42 8.37 13.39
CA SER A 71 -6.59 8.73 12.59
C SER A 71 -6.80 10.23 12.71
#